data_AF-A0A9E1RVN8-F1
#
_entry.id   AF-A0A9E1RVN8-F1
#
_cell.length_a   1.000
_cell.length_b   1.000
_cell.length_c   1.000
_cell.angle_alpha   90.00
_cell.angle_beta   90.00
_cell.angle_gamma   90.00
#
_symmetry.space_group_name_H-M   'P 1'
#
loop_
_entity.id
_entity.type
_entity.pdbx_description
1 polymer ?
#
loop_
_entity_poly.entity_id
_entity_poly.type
_entity_poly.pdbx_seq_one_letter_code
_entity_poly.pdbx_strand_id
1 'polypeptide(L)'
;RTGGDLSVILRRLDATIRARNQIAGAVRALTAEGRISGLVLSALPPGLMLAVQFLNPEFIAPMFTNPIGKLMLVIAGTQLVVGSIWLSRMAKFKF
;
A
#
# COMPACT_ATOMS: atom_id res chain seq x y z
N ARG A 1 24.50 48.59 3.61
CA ARG A 1 25.31 47.52 4.25
C ARG A 1 24.48 46.33 4.75
N THR A 2 23.17 46.25 4.44
CA THR A 2 22.25 45.21 4.94
C THR A 2 21.97 44.04 3.97
N GLY A 3 22.65 43.97 2.82
CA GLY A 3 22.44 42.88 1.83
C GLY A 3 23.18 41.57 2.12
N GLY A 4 24.14 41.56 3.04
CA GLY A 4 24.97 40.39 3.35
C GLY A 4 24.17 39.25 4.01
N ASP A 5 23.38 39.56 5.04
CA ASP A 5 22.65 38.55 5.82
C ASP A 5 21.50 37.89 5.05
N LEU A 6 20.74 38.68 4.28
CA LEU A 6 19.67 38.16 3.41
C LEU A 6 20.22 37.20 2.36
N SER A 7 21.40 37.47 1.80
CA SER A 7 22.02 36.55 0.84
C SER A 7 22.40 35.21 1.48
N VAL A 8 22.80 35.23 2.76
CA VAL A 8 23.13 34.01 3.52
C VAL A 8 21.87 33.25 3.88
N ILE A 9 20.82 33.93 4.34
CA ILE A 9 19.53 33.31 4.68
C ILE A 9 18.85 32.73 3.44
N LEU A 10 18.86 33.42 2.30
CA LEU A 10 18.32 32.93 1.03
C LEU A 10 19.06 31.68 0.54
N ARG A 11 20.39 31.64 0.62
CA ARG A 11 21.17 30.43 0.29
C ARG A 11 20.82 29.25 1.20
N ARG A 12 20.59 29.50 2.50
CA ARG A 12 20.17 28.45 3.46
C ARG A 12 18.75 27.96 3.19
N LEU A 13 17.82 28.87 2.86
CA LEU A 13 16.46 28.51 2.46
C LEU A 13 16.44 27.69 1.18
N ASP A 14 17.20 28.10 0.17
CA ASP A 14 17.32 27.37 -1.09
C ASP A 14 17.88 25.95 -0.89
N ALA A 15 18.93 25.81 -0.08
CA ALA A 15 19.46 24.49 0.30
C ALA A 15 18.42 23.63 1.04
N THR A 16 17.65 24.25 1.95
CA THR A 16 16.59 23.56 2.72
C THR A 16 15.43 23.12 1.82
N ILE A 17 15.00 23.95 0.87
CA ILE A 17 13.93 23.63 -0.08
C ILE A 17 14.36 22.47 -0.98
N ARG A 18 15.60 22.50 -1.52
CA ARG A 18 16.14 21.41 -2.32
C ARG A 18 16.23 20.10 -1.53
N ALA A 19 16.69 20.16 -0.28
CA ALA A 19 16.77 18.99 0.60
C ALA A 19 15.37 18.37 0.86
N ARG A 20 14.36 19.21 1.15
CA ARG A 20 12.97 18.75 1.31
C ARG A 20 12.42 18.10 0.04
N ASN A 21 12.71 18.66 -1.13
CA ASN A 21 12.27 18.10 -2.41
C ASN A 21 12.93 16.74 -2.70
N GLN A 22 14.21 16.57 -2.40
CA GLN A 22 14.89 15.28 -2.52
C GLN A 22 14.29 14.22 -1.59
N ILE A 23 14.06 14.57 -0.32
CA ILE A 23 13.43 13.66 0.65
C ILE A 23 12.01 13.30 0.20
N ALA A 24 11.21 14.26 -0.25
CA ALA A 24 9.88 14.01 -0.77
C ALA A 24 9.89 13.08 -2.01
N GLY A 25 10.88 13.23 -2.88
CA GLY A 25 11.09 12.32 -4.02
C GLY A 25 11.43 10.90 -3.58
N ALA A 26 12.38 10.75 -2.65
CA ALA A 26 12.79 9.46 -2.10
C ALA A 26 11.64 8.74 -1.37
N VAL A 27 10.89 9.48 -0.54
CA VAL A 27 9.70 8.96 0.14
C VAL A 27 8.66 8.49 -0.89
N ARG A 28 8.36 9.27 -1.92
CA ARG A 28 7.42 8.86 -2.98
C ARG A 28 7.83 7.56 -3.67
N ALA A 29 9.12 7.42 -3.99
CA ALA A 29 9.65 6.19 -4.60
C ALA A 29 9.50 4.99 -3.66
N LEU A 30 9.91 5.13 -2.39
CA LEU A 30 9.80 4.06 -1.39
C LEU A 30 8.34 3.66 -1.10
N THR A 31 7.43 4.65 -1.08
CA THR A 31 6.00 4.39 -0.88
C THR A 31 5.37 3.70 -2.11
N ALA A 32 5.89 3.95 -3.30
CA ALA A 32 5.45 3.30 -4.53
C ALA A 32 5.80 1.80 -4.52
N GLU A 33 7.01 1.45 -4.10
CA GLU A 33 7.43 0.05 -3.94
C GLU A 33 6.56 -0.69 -2.91
N GLY A 34 6.34 -0.08 -1.74
CA GLY A 34 5.47 -0.65 -0.70
C GLY A 34 4.02 -0.83 -1.15
N ARG A 35 3.50 0.06 -2.00
CA ARG A 35 2.17 -0.07 -2.61
C ARG A 35 2.07 -1.26 -3.55
N ILE A 36 3.04 -1.40 -4.45
CA ILE A 36 3.05 -2.51 -5.43
C ILE A 36 3.17 -3.83 -4.69
N SER A 37 4.09 -3.92 -3.73
CA SER A 37 4.29 -5.12 -2.92
C SER A 37 3.01 -5.54 -2.18
N GLY A 38 2.34 -4.60 -1.51
CA GLY A 38 1.11 -4.93 -0.80
C GLY A 38 -0.09 -5.21 -1.72
N LEU A 39 -0.12 -4.65 -2.95
CA LEU A 39 -1.11 -5.02 -3.96
C LEU A 39 -0.93 -6.48 -4.40
N VAL A 40 0.31 -6.89 -4.71
CA VAL A 40 0.63 -8.28 -5.06
C VAL A 40 0.27 -9.23 -3.91
N LEU A 41 0.63 -8.90 -2.67
CA LEU A 41 0.31 -9.71 -1.51
C LEU A 41 -1.20 -9.84 -1.28
N SER A 42 -1.96 -8.76 -1.51
CA SER A 42 -3.43 -8.79 -1.40
C SER A 42 -4.12 -9.60 -2.49
N ALA A 43 -3.48 -9.75 -3.66
CA ALA A 43 -3.99 -10.51 -4.79
C ALA A 43 -3.73 -12.02 -4.66
N LEU A 44 -2.78 -12.44 -3.82
CA LEU A 44 -2.42 -13.85 -3.63
C LEU A 44 -3.58 -14.72 -3.14
N PRO A 45 -4.33 -14.38 -2.06
CA PRO A 45 -5.37 -15.26 -1.55
C PRO A 45 -6.53 -15.48 -2.54
N PRO A 46 -7.06 -14.44 -3.23
CA PRO A 46 -8.01 -14.63 -4.31
C PRO A 46 -7.43 -15.46 -5.47
N GLY A 47 -6.16 -15.22 -5.84
CA GLY A 47 -5.48 -15.97 -6.89
C GLY A 47 -5.33 -17.46 -6.56
N LEU A 48 -4.94 -17.79 -5.32
CA LEU A 48 -4.86 -19.17 -4.83
C LEU A 48 -6.24 -19.82 -4.78
N MET A 49 -7.26 -19.10 -4.33
CA MET A 49 -8.63 -19.60 -4.34
C MET A 49 -9.09 -19.98 -5.75
N LEU A 50 -8.82 -19.14 -6.74
CA LEU A 50 -9.11 -19.45 -8.15
C LEU A 50 -8.27 -20.63 -8.67
N ALA A 51 -6.97 -20.67 -8.36
CA ALA A 51 -6.09 -21.75 -8.79
C ALA A 51 -6.56 -23.10 -8.23
N VAL A 52 -6.90 -23.17 -6.95
CA VAL A 52 -7.42 -24.39 -6.32
C VAL A 52 -8.79 -24.77 -6.89
N GLN A 53 -9.65 -23.80 -7.23
CA GLN A 53 -10.93 -24.08 -7.91
C GLN A 53 -10.73 -24.80 -9.26
N PHE A 54 -9.69 -24.44 -10.03
CA PHE A 54 -9.38 -25.10 -11.31
C PHE A 54 -8.67 -26.44 -11.15
N LEU A 55 -7.76 -26.56 -10.17
CA LEU A 55 -6.97 -27.77 -9.94
C LEU A 55 -7.77 -28.87 -9.21
N ASN A 56 -8.58 -28.50 -8.23
CA ASN A 56 -9.37 -29.42 -7.42
C ASN A 56 -10.68 -28.76 -6.94
N PRO A 57 -11.72 -28.76 -7.78
CA PRO A 57 -13.00 -28.11 -7.44
C PRO A 57 -13.73 -28.78 -6.27
N GLU A 58 -13.53 -30.08 -6.02
CA GLU A 58 -14.15 -30.77 -4.89
C GLU A 58 -13.62 -30.28 -3.53
N PHE A 59 -12.36 -29.83 -3.49
CA PHE A 59 -11.76 -29.27 -2.28
C PHE A 59 -12.37 -27.92 -1.88
N ILE A 60 -12.67 -27.05 -2.85
CA ILE A 60 -13.27 -25.72 -2.59
C ILE A 60 -14.79 -25.74 -2.53
N ALA A 61 -15.47 -26.74 -3.11
CA ALA A 61 -16.93 -26.86 -3.08
C ALA A 61 -17.56 -26.66 -1.68
N PRO A 62 -17.03 -27.23 -0.58
CA PRO A 62 -17.54 -27.03 0.78
C PRO A 62 -17.49 -25.56 1.25
N MET A 63 -16.57 -24.75 0.72
CA MET A 63 -16.48 -23.33 1.06
C MET A 63 -17.69 -22.55 0.52
N PHE A 64 -18.27 -22.99 -0.60
CA PHE A 64 -19.43 -22.35 -1.22
C PHE A 64 -20.77 -23.00 -0.86
N THR A 65 -20.78 -24.27 -0.47
CA THR A 65 -22.03 -24.98 -0.13
C THR A 65 -22.36 -24.87 1.36
N ASN A 66 -21.38 -25.02 2.25
CA ASN A 66 -21.63 -24.96 3.69
C ASN A 66 -21.80 -23.52 4.20
N PRO A 67 -22.75 -23.28 5.13
CA PRO A 67 -22.96 -21.95 5.72
C PRO A 67 -21.73 -21.43 6.47
N ILE A 68 -20.97 -22.33 7.11
CA ILE A 68 -19.70 -21.98 7.78
C ILE A 68 -18.65 -21.53 6.75
N GLY A 69 -18.55 -22.23 5.62
CA GLY A 69 -17.62 -21.88 4.54
C GLY A 69 -17.88 -20.48 3.98
N LYS A 70 -19.15 -20.15 3.72
CA LYS A 70 -19.56 -18.81 3.27
C LYS A 70 -19.19 -17.74 4.30
N LEU A 71 -19.41 -18.00 5.58
CA LEU A 71 -19.04 -17.09 6.67
C LEU A 71 -17.52 -16.83 6.69
N MET A 72 -16.71 -17.88 6.56
CA MET A 72 -15.25 -17.76 6.52
C MET A 72 -14.77 -16.97 5.29
N LEU A 73 -15.39 -17.16 4.13
CA LEU A 73 -15.08 -16.39 2.92
C LEU A 73 -15.42 -14.90 3.09
N VAL A 74 -16.55 -14.59 3.72
CA VAL A 74 -16.92 -13.19 4.03
C VAL A 74 -15.94 -12.56 5.02
N ILE A 75 -15.53 -13.30 6.06
CA ILE A 75 -14.52 -12.84 7.03
C ILE A 75 -13.17 -12.60 6.33
N ALA A 76 -12.70 -13.55 5.51
CA ALA A 76 -11.46 -13.41 4.78
C ALA A 76 -11.51 -12.23 3.78
N GLY A 77 -12.61 -12.08 3.06
CA GLY A 77 -12.84 -10.97 2.14
C GLY A 77 -12.85 -9.61 2.85
N THR A 78 -13.55 -9.50 3.98
CA THR A 78 -13.55 -8.26 4.78
C THR A 78 -12.18 -7.93 5.34
N GLN A 79 -11.41 -8.91 5.84
CA GLN A 79 -10.03 -8.70 6.28
C GLN A 79 -9.11 -8.23 5.15
N LEU A 80 -9.26 -8.78 3.94
CA LEU A 80 -8.51 -8.33 2.76
C LEU A 80 -8.84 -6.89 2.38
N VAL A 81 -10.12 -6.54 2.38
CA VAL A 81 -10.56 -5.16 2.10
C VAL A 81 -10.02 -4.20 3.15
N VAL A 82 -10.14 -4.54 4.44
CA VAL A 82 -9.62 -3.70 5.55
C VAL A 82 -8.10 -3.54 5.43
N GLY A 83 -7.36 -4.63 5.19
CA GLY A 83 -5.90 -4.59 5.01
C GLY A 83 -5.47 -3.74 3.80
N SER A 84 -6.17 -3.88 2.66
CA SER A 84 -5.90 -3.10 1.46
C SER A 84 -6.21 -1.61 1.65
N ILE A 85 -7.29 -1.27 2.37
CA ILE A 85 -7.61 0.10 2.74
C ILE A 85 -6.53 0.67 3.66
N TRP A 86 -6.09 -0.09 4.67
CA TRP A 86 -5.02 0.33 5.58
C TRP A 86 -3.72 0.63 4.84
N LEU A 87 -3.29 -0.27 3.95
CA LEU A 87 -2.10 -0.07 3.12
C LEU A 87 -2.24 1.18 2.22
N SER A 88 -3.42 1.35 1.61
CA SER A 88 -3.72 2.51 0.76
C SER A 88 -3.69 3.82 1.54
N ARG A 89 -4.16 3.81 2.80
CA ARG A 89 -4.16 4.95 3.72
C ARG A 89 -2.74 5.28 4.19
N MET A 90 -1.96 4.28 4.57
CA MET A 90 -0.56 4.46 4.98
C MET A 90 0.26 5.09 3.84
N ALA A 91 0.06 4.62 2.62
CA ALA A 91 0.73 5.16 1.45
C ALA A 91 0.17 6.51 0.95
N LYS A 92 -1.01 6.93 1.41
CA LYS A 92 -1.59 8.26 1.16
C LYS A 92 -1.28 9.25 2.29
N PHE A 93 -0.62 8.84 3.39
CA PHE A 93 -0.20 9.78 4.44
C PHE A 93 0.84 10.74 3.85
N LYS A 94 0.27 11.81 3.32
CA LYS A 94 0.89 12.98 2.74
C LYS A 94 1.30 13.82 3.94
N PHE A 95 2.60 14.10 4.05
CA PHE A 95 3.03 15.34 4.71
C PHE A 95 2.47 16.53 3.94
#